data_AF-A0A7Y5XQW5-F1
#
_entry.id   AF-A0A7Y5XQW5-F1
#
_cell.length_a   1.000
_cell.length_b   1.000
_cell.length_c   1.000
_cell.angle_alpha   90.00
_cell.angle_beta   90.00
_cell.angle_gamma   90.00
#
_symmetry.space_group_name_H-M   'P 1'
#
loop_
_entity.id
_entity.type
_entity.pdbx_description
1 polymer ?
#
loop_
_entity_poly.entity_id
_entity_poly.type
_entity_poly.pdbx_seq_one_letter_code
_entity_poly.pdbx_strand_id
1 'polypeptide(L)'
;MEIALLGVLAGLALIDSTSFGTLLIPVWMMMSPAGLRAKRLLIFLGTVAGAYFLLGIALSAGATVFIEQLSDALDSKPAYAVQLALGIGLLLFGIFSGRKKSGAEKETGRLMRWRERAMSGEGSPKSLMLLAVAAVGLEAATMVPYLAAIGLLSKSSLAFPQITLVLAGYCLVMILPALALLVGRMTARKYVEPVLEKINQWMVRNAAETTAWIVGIIGFLLIRDATSHLF
;
A
#
# COMPACT_ATOMS: atom_id res chain seq x y z
N MET A 1 -1.67 -21.48 16.45
CA MET A 1 -1.03 -20.33 15.78
C MET A 1 -0.14 -19.66 16.79
N GLU A 2 1.14 -19.45 16.48
CA GLU A 2 2.04 -18.78 17.42
C GLU A 2 1.59 -17.33 17.65
N ILE A 3 1.47 -16.93 18.92
CA ILE A 3 1.12 -15.56 19.31
C ILE A 3 2.11 -14.55 18.70
N ALA A 4 3.37 -14.96 18.51
CA ALA A 4 4.39 -14.19 17.84
C ALA A 4 4.01 -13.84 16.38
N LEU A 5 3.50 -14.80 15.60
CA LEU A 5 3.09 -14.56 14.21
C LEU A 5 1.94 -13.55 14.15
N LEU A 6 0.94 -13.68 15.04
CA LEU A 6 -0.15 -12.71 15.13
C LEU A 6 0.34 -11.30 15.46
N GLY A 7 1.30 -11.18 16.39
CA GLY A 7 1.90 -9.89 16.74
C GLY A 7 2.63 -9.26 15.55
N VAL A 8 3.41 -10.05 14.80
CA VAL A 8 4.09 -9.57 13.59
C VAL A 8 3.07 -9.14 12.53
N LEU A 9 2.04 -9.93 12.27
CA LEU A 9 0.99 -9.61 11.30
C LEU A 9 0.22 -8.35 11.68
N ALA A 10 -0.07 -8.15 12.98
CA ALA A 10 -0.68 -6.91 13.46
C ALA A 10 0.26 -5.71 13.25
N GLY A 11 1.56 -5.86 13.50
CA GLY A 11 2.56 -4.84 13.22
C GLY A 11 2.62 -4.47 11.73
N LEU A 12 2.65 -5.47 10.84
CA LEU A 12 2.62 -5.25 9.39
C LEU A 12 1.32 -4.55 8.94
N ALA A 13 0.17 -4.97 9.48
CA ALA A 13 -1.11 -4.32 9.19
C ALA A 13 -1.14 -2.86 9.66
N LEU A 14 -0.51 -2.54 10.78
CA LEU A 14 -0.37 -1.17 11.25
C LEU A 14 0.56 -0.34 10.34
N ILE A 15 1.63 -0.94 9.82
CA ILE A 15 2.48 -0.27 8.83
C ILE A 15 1.65 0.03 7.57
N ASP A 16 0.90 -0.95 7.04
CA ASP A 16 0.02 -0.75 5.89
C ASP A 16 -1.10 0.26 6.14
N SER A 17 -1.56 0.38 7.40
CA SER A 17 -2.56 1.38 7.80
C SER A 17 -2.06 2.82 7.69
N THR A 18 -0.74 3.03 7.56
CA THR A 18 -0.13 4.35 7.36
C THR A 18 0.17 4.68 5.90
N SER A 19 -0.16 3.76 4.98
CA SER A 19 0.07 3.96 3.56
C SER A 19 -0.79 5.09 2.98
N PHE A 20 -0.38 5.60 1.82
CA PHE A 20 -1.07 6.67 1.11
C PHE A 20 -2.53 6.30 0.79
N GLY A 21 -2.77 5.07 0.34
CA GLY A 21 -4.11 4.60 0.01
C GLY A 21 -5.03 4.47 1.23
N THR A 22 -4.51 4.01 2.37
CA THR A 22 -5.32 3.62 3.54
C THR A 22 -5.53 4.76 4.55
N LEU A 23 -4.66 5.76 4.61
CA LEU A 23 -4.78 6.89 5.56
C LEU A 23 -4.85 8.26 4.89
N LEU A 24 -4.01 8.52 3.87
CA LEU A 24 -3.94 9.86 3.27
C LEU A 24 -5.25 10.23 2.57
N ILE A 25 -5.76 9.32 1.74
CA ILE A 25 -7.01 9.53 1.01
C ILE A 25 -8.18 9.74 2.00
N PRO A 26 -8.37 8.91 3.04
CA PRO A 26 -9.34 9.18 4.10
C PRO A 26 -9.20 10.54 4.77
N VAL A 27 -7.99 10.91 5.20
CA VAL A 27 -7.73 12.20 5.84
C VAL A 27 -8.12 13.36 4.92
N TRP A 28 -7.78 13.28 3.63
CA TRP A 28 -8.20 14.27 2.63
C TRP A 28 -9.71 14.32 2.42
N MET A 29 -10.39 13.18 2.33
CA MET A 29 -11.85 13.13 2.21
C MET A 29 -12.54 13.77 3.41
N MET A 30 -11.97 13.63 4.61
CA MET A 30 -12.51 14.22 5.84
C MET A 30 -12.28 15.74 5.94
N MET A 31 -11.27 16.27 5.26
CA MET A 31 -10.95 17.70 5.21
C MET A 31 -11.48 18.42 3.96
N SER A 32 -12.29 17.75 3.14
CA SER A 32 -12.85 18.36 1.92
C SER A 32 -13.71 19.59 2.25
N PRO A 33 -13.59 20.71 1.50
CA PRO A 33 -14.43 21.89 1.67
C PRO A 33 -15.94 21.60 1.55
N ALA A 34 -16.30 20.53 0.83
CA ALA A 34 -17.68 20.08 0.64
C ALA A 34 -18.28 19.34 1.86
N GLY A 35 -17.54 19.24 2.97
CA GLY A 35 -17.97 18.59 4.21
C GLY A 35 -17.75 17.07 4.24
N LEU A 36 -17.87 16.49 5.43
CA LEU A 36 -17.66 15.06 5.67
C LEU A 36 -18.76 14.21 5.01
N ARG A 37 -18.38 13.34 4.08
CA ARG A 37 -19.28 12.35 3.45
C ARG A 37 -18.96 10.95 3.95
N ALA A 38 -19.37 10.64 5.20
CA ALA A 38 -19.06 9.37 5.88
C ALA A 38 -19.39 8.14 5.02
N LYS A 39 -20.54 8.13 4.33
CA LYS A 39 -20.92 7.04 3.41
C LYS A 39 -19.89 6.79 2.30
N ARG A 40 -19.37 7.85 1.68
CA ARG A 40 -18.35 7.72 0.62
C ARG A 40 -17.04 7.20 1.18
N LEU A 41 -16.65 7.65 2.38
CA LEU A 41 -15.44 7.17 3.03
C LEU A 41 -15.54 5.69 3.42
N LEU A 42 -16.69 5.25 3.93
CA LEU A 42 -16.93 3.84 4.25
C LEU A 42 -16.92 2.95 3.00
N ILE A 43 -17.51 3.41 1.88
CA ILE A 43 -17.42 2.69 0.59
C ILE A 43 -15.97 2.60 0.11
N PHE A 44 -15.19 3.67 0.26
CA PHE A 44 -13.77 3.66 -0.08
C PHE A 44 -12.99 2.65 0.77
N LEU A 45 -13.10 2.72 2.10
CA LEU A 45 -12.41 1.80 3.02
C LEU A 45 -12.85 0.35 2.80
N GLY A 46 -14.14 0.11 2.57
CA GLY A 46 -14.67 -1.21 2.24
C GLY A 46 -14.12 -1.75 0.91
N THR A 47 -14.00 -0.89 -0.11
CA THR A 47 -13.40 -1.26 -1.40
C THR A 47 -11.92 -1.62 -1.22
N VAL A 48 -11.16 -0.83 -0.48
CA VAL A 48 -9.72 -1.10 -0.23
C VAL A 48 -9.55 -2.40 0.55
N ALA A 49 -10.26 -2.57 1.67
CA ALA A 49 -10.20 -3.79 2.47
C ALA A 49 -10.64 -5.03 1.66
N GLY A 50 -11.72 -4.91 0.88
CA GLY A 50 -12.21 -5.98 0.02
C GLY A 50 -11.22 -6.34 -1.10
N ALA A 51 -10.62 -5.35 -1.75
CA ALA A 51 -9.62 -5.57 -2.79
C ALA A 51 -8.37 -6.27 -2.23
N TYR A 52 -7.86 -5.79 -1.10
CA TYR A 52 -6.73 -6.43 -0.42
C TYR A 52 -7.08 -7.85 -0.01
N PHE A 53 -8.23 -8.07 0.62
CA PHE A 53 -8.69 -9.39 1.02
C PHE A 53 -8.80 -10.37 -0.16
N LEU A 54 -9.43 -9.96 -1.26
CA LEU A 54 -9.55 -10.76 -2.48
C LEU A 54 -8.18 -11.04 -3.11
N LEU A 55 -7.30 -10.04 -3.15
CA LEU A 55 -5.93 -10.21 -3.62
C LEU A 55 -5.16 -11.20 -2.74
N GLY A 56 -5.28 -11.11 -1.41
CA GLY A 56 -4.65 -12.04 -0.48
C GLY A 56 -5.17 -13.46 -0.62
N ILE A 57 -6.48 -13.64 -0.85
CA ILE A 57 -7.05 -14.94 -1.19
C ILE A 57 -6.47 -15.45 -2.50
N ALA A 58 -6.48 -14.62 -3.55
CA ALA A 58 -5.97 -15.00 -4.87
C ALA A 58 -4.48 -15.36 -4.83
N LEU A 59 -3.69 -14.60 -4.09
CA LEU A 59 -2.27 -14.86 -3.87
C LEU A 59 -2.07 -16.09 -2.99
N SER A 60 -2.88 -16.33 -1.95
CA SER A 60 -2.73 -17.51 -1.09
C SER A 60 -3.19 -18.80 -1.79
N ALA A 61 -4.20 -18.71 -2.66
CA ALA A 61 -4.72 -19.84 -3.44
C ALA A 61 -3.88 -20.09 -4.71
N GLY A 62 -3.40 -19.02 -5.33
CA GLY A 62 -2.56 -19.05 -6.54
C GLY A 62 -1.08 -19.22 -6.25
N ALA A 63 -0.61 -18.94 -5.02
CA ALA A 63 0.79 -19.07 -4.64
C ALA A 63 1.34 -20.44 -4.98
N THR A 64 0.60 -21.52 -4.77
CA THR A 64 1.15 -22.86 -5.06
C THR A 64 1.30 -23.14 -6.56
N VAL A 65 0.36 -22.69 -7.41
CA VAL A 65 0.37 -23.00 -8.86
C VAL A 65 1.19 -21.99 -9.66
N PHE A 66 1.12 -20.71 -9.30
CA PHE A 66 1.87 -19.65 -9.98
C PHE A 66 3.33 -19.58 -9.51
N ILE A 67 3.64 -19.83 -8.22
CA ILE A 67 5.03 -19.72 -7.75
C ILE A 67 5.89 -20.84 -8.29
N GLU A 68 5.40 -22.08 -8.44
CA GLU A 68 6.21 -23.17 -9.03
C GLU A 68 6.59 -22.87 -10.49
N GLN A 69 5.62 -22.44 -11.32
CA GLN A 69 5.87 -22.10 -12.73
C GLN A 69 6.69 -20.82 -12.91
N LEU A 70 6.49 -19.82 -12.05
CA LEU A 70 7.25 -18.57 -12.10
C LEU A 70 8.65 -18.75 -11.49
N SER A 71 8.81 -19.61 -10.49
CA SER A 71 10.10 -19.99 -9.90
C SER A 71 11.01 -20.62 -10.94
N ASP A 72 10.52 -21.60 -11.71
CA ASP A 72 11.33 -22.24 -12.75
C ASP A 72 11.74 -21.26 -13.87
N ALA A 73 10.91 -20.26 -14.16
CA ALA A 73 11.22 -19.22 -15.15
C ALA A 73 12.15 -18.11 -14.59
N LEU A 74 11.98 -17.77 -13.31
CA LEU A 74 12.75 -16.74 -12.60
C LEU A 74 14.09 -17.27 -12.07
N ASP A 75 14.24 -18.59 -11.90
CA ASP A 75 15.49 -19.24 -11.51
C ASP A 75 16.39 -19.46 -12.75
N SER A 76 16.59 -18.37 -13.48
CA SER A 76 17.39 -18.35 -14.69
C SER A 76 18.34 -17.16 -14.66
N LYS A 77 19.57 -17.35 -15.14
CA LYS A 77 20.57 -16.25 -15.22
C LYS A 77 20.02 -14.98 -15.89
N PRO A 78 19.20 -15.04 -16.96
CA PRO A 78 18.57 -13.85 -17.54
C PRO A 78 17.60 -13.14 -16.59
N ALA A 79 16.79 -13.90 -15.84
CA ALA A 79 15.85 -13.33 -14.88
C ALA A 79 16.57 -12.59 -13.74
N TYR A 80 17.64 -13.19 -13.18
CA TYR A 80 18.48 -12.50 -12.19
C TYR A 80 19.18 -11.26 -12.78
N ALA A 81 19.58 -11.26 -14.06
CA ALA A 81 20.15 -10.08 -14.70
C ALA A 81 19.12 -8.94 -14.87
N VAL A 82 17.87 -9.27 -15.20
CA VAL A 82 16.76 -8.30 -15.25
C VAL A 82 16.44 -7.78 -13.85
N GLN A 83 16.41 -8.65 -12.84
CA GLN A 83 16.23 -8.28 -11.43
C GLN A 83 17.33 -7.33 -10.95
N LEU A 84 18.60 -7.60 -11.32
CA LEU A 84 19.73 -6.73 -11.01
C LEU A 84 19.56 -5.35 -11.65
N ALA A 85 19.19 -5.29 -12.93
CA ALA A 85 18.93 -4.03 -13.63
C ALA A 85 17.77 -3.22 -12.99
N LEU A 86 16.68 -3.91 -12.62
CA LEU A 86 15.56 -3.30 -11.89
C LEU A 86 15.99 -2.78 -10.52
N GLY A 87 16.76 -3.58 -9.76
CA GLY A 87 17.27 -3.19 -8.46
C GLY A 87 18.15 -1.93 -8.53
N ILE A 88 19.05 -1.86 -9.51
CA ILE A 88 19.87 -0.67 -9.79
C ILE A 88 18.98 0.53 -10.13
N GLY A 89 18.00 0.34 -11.02
CA GLY A 89 17.06 1.40 -11.40
C GLY A 89 16.30 1.98 -10.20
N LEU A 90 15.76 1.11 -9.34
CA LEU A 90 15.04 1.51 -8.13
C LEU A 90 15.96 2.18 -7.11
N LEU A 91 17.17 1.66 -6.91
CA LEU A 91 18.14 2.26 -5.99
C LEU A 91 18.54 3.67 -6.42
N LEU A 92 18.86 3.85 -7.71
CA LEU A 92 19.19 5.16 -8.27
C LEU A 92 17.98 6.10 -8.18
N PHE A 93 16.79 5.63 -8.53
CA PHE A 93 15.56 6.42 -8.40
C PHE A 93 15.32 6.88 -6.96
N GLY A 94 15.50 6.01 -5.97
CA GLY A 94 15.40 6.36 -4.55
C GLY A 94 16.40 7.44 -4.14
N ILE A 95 17.68 7.28 -4.52
CA ILE A 95 18.74 8.25 -4.22
C ILE A 95 18.47 9.62 -4.87
N PHE A 96 18.08 9.64 -6.14
CA PHE A 96 17.83 10.89 -6.87
C PHE A 96 16.53 11.58 -6.43
N SER A 97 15.49 10.82 -6.11
CA SER A 97 14.21 11.35 -5.61
C SER A 97 14.35 11.92 -4.21
N GLY A 98 15.10 11.27 -3.31
CA GLY A 98 15.39 11.78 -1.96
C GLY A 98 16.24 13.06 -1.97
N ARG A 99 17.08 13.27 -3.00
CA ARG A 99 17.90 14.48 -3.15
C ARG A 99 17.12 15.69 -3.67
N LYS A 100 16.01 15.50 -4.38
CA LYS A 100 15.28 16.58 -5.06
C LYS A 100 14.16 17.14 -4.17
N LYS A 101 14.52 17.91 -3.13
CA LYS A 101 13.59 18.62 -2.23
C LYS A 101 12.57 19.55 -2.93
N SER A 102 12.76 19.89 -4.21
CA SER A 102 11.94 20.85 -4.98
C SER A 102 10.98 20.21 -6.01
N GLY A 103 11.04 18.88 -6.23
CA GLY A 103 10.18 18.18 -7.21
C GLY A 103 8.82 17.72 -6.67
N ALA A 104 8.76 17.43 -5.37
CA ALA A 104 7.57 16.89 -4.71
C ALA A 104 6.38 17.87 -4.74
N GLU A 105 6.61 19.18 -4.77
CA GLU A 105 5.55 20.20 -4.98
C GLU A 105 4.90 20.10 -6.37
N LYS A 106 5.63 19.65 -7.41
CA LYS A 106 5.09 19.51 -8.77
C LYS A 106 4.30 18.22 -8.96
N GLU A 107 4.69 17.14 -8.28
CA GLU A 107 3.95 15.87 -8.27
C GLU A 107 2.71 15.91 -7.37
N THR A 108 2.80 16.54 -6.19
CA THR A 108 1.62 16.86 -5.37
C THR A 108 0.67 17.81 -6.10
N GLY A 109 1.18 18.74 -6.91
CA GLY A 109 0.38 19.54 -7.84
C GLY A 109 -0.26 18.72 -8.98
N ARG A 110 0.37 17.64 -9.46
CA ARG A 110 -0.26 16.70 -10.41
C ARG A 110 -1.35 15.88 -9.72
N LEU A 111 -1.10 15.35 -8.53
CA LEU A 111 -2.10 14.66 -7.70
C LEU A 111 -3.27 15.59 -7.32
N MET A 112 -3.03 16.87 -7.03
CA MET A 112 -4.06 17.90 -6.82
C MET A 112 -4.89 18.20 -8.08
N ARG A 113 -4.26 18.22 -9.27
CA ARG A 113 -4.97 18.38 -10.56
C ARG A 113 -5.70 17.13 -11.01
N TRP A 114 -5.21 15.96 -10.61
CA TRP A 114 -5.87 14.67 -10.78
C TRP A 114 -7.07 14.56 -9.82
N ARG A 115 -6.92 15.06 -8.58
CA ARG A 115 -7.96 15.29 -7.56
C ARG A 115 -9.07 16.22 -8.05
N GLU A 116 -8.72 17.33 -8.71
CA GLU A 116 -9.71 18.29 -9.24
C GLU A 116 -10.56 17.66 -10.35
N ARG A 117 -9.95 16.82 -11.19
CA ARG A 117 -10.62 16.06 -12.26
C ARG A 117 -11.42 14.84 -11.77
N ALA A 118 -10.97 14.17 -10.72
CA ALA A 118 -11.72 13.05 -10.11
C ALA A 118 -12.91 13.55 -9.27
N MET A 119 -12.84 14.77 -8.74
CA MET A 119 -13.88 15.38 -7.92
C MET A 119 -14.86 16.27 -8.70
N SER A 120 -14.57 16.60 -9.97
CA SER A 120 -15.45 17.38 -10.86
C SER A 120 -16.65 16.60 -11.40
N GLY A 121 -16.77 15.29 -11.13
CA GLY A 121 -18.03 14.56 -11.30
C GLY A 121 -18.41 14.14 -12.73
N GLU A 122 -17.48 14.19 -13.70
CA GLU A 122 -17.77 13.78 -15.10
C GLU A 122 -17.18 12.42 -15.51
N GLY A 123 -16.60 11.67 -14.57
CA GLY A 123 -16.06 10.32 -14.81
C GLY A 123 -17.04 9.21 -14.44
N SER A 124 -17.37 8.34 -15.39
CA SER A 124 -18.13 7.10 -15.15
C SER A 124 -17.53 6.27 -13.99
N PRO A 125 -18.34 5.70 -13.08
CA PRO A 125 -17.85 4.85 -11.97
C PRO A 125 -16.91 3.72 -12.44
N LYS A 126 -17.07 3.27 -13.68
CA LYS A 126 -16.23 2.24 -14.31
C LYS A 126 -14.81 2.72 -14.65
N SER A 127 -14.62 3.99 -15.03
CA SER A 127 -13.28 4.51 -15.33
C SER A 127 -12.48 4.78 -14.07
N LEU A 128 -13.14 5.18 -12.98
CA LEU A 128 -12.55 5.28 -11.65
C LEU A 128 -12.16 3.89 -11.10
N MET A 129 -13.00 2.87 -11.30
CA MET A 129 -12.68 1.48 -10.95
C MET A 129 -11.50 0.95 -11.75
N LEU A 130 -11.48 1.12 -13.07
CA LEU A 130 -10.40 0.62 -13.93
C LEU A 130 -9.06 1.27 -13.57
N LEU A 131 -9.09 2.56 -13.23
CA LEU A 131 -7.89 3.30 -12.89
C LEU A 131 -7.42 3.01 -11.45
N ALA A 132 -8.34 2.73 -10.52
CA ALA A 132 -8.01 2.18 -9.21
C ALA A 132 -7.37 0.79 -9.32
N VAL A 133 -7.88 -0.08 -10.20
CA VAL A 133 -7.30 -1.41 -10.47
C VAL A 133 -5.91 -1.31 -11.09
N ALA A 134 -5.72 -0.39 -12.05
CA ALA A 134 -4.41 -0.15 -12.66
C ALA A 134 -3.39 0.45 -11.66
N ALA A 135 -3.84 1.34 -10.77
CA ALA A 135 -3.02 1.90 -9.70
C ALA A 135 -2.65 0.84 -8.64
N VAL A 136 -3.59 -0.04 -8.27
CA VAL A 136 -3.34 -1.19 -7.37
C VAL A 136 -2.33 -2.17 -7.99
N GLY A 137 -2.39 -2.40 -9.29
CA GLY A 137 -1.40 -3.20 -10.01
C GLY A 137 0.01 -2.60 -9.98
N LEU A 138 0.12 -1.27 -10.05
CA LEU A 138 1.40 -0.55 -9.96
C LEU A 138 1.90 -0.43 -8.51
N GLU A 139 0.99 -0.32 -7.53
CA GLU A 139 1.28 -0.31 -6.10
C GLU A 139 1.56 -1.71 -5.52
N ALA A 140 1.38 -2.79 -6.27
CA ALA A 140 1.74 -4.14 -5.83
C ALA A 140 3.22 -4.22 -5.36
N ALA A 141 4.11 -3.40 -5.93
CA ALA A 141 5.50 -3.28 -5.51
C ALA A 141 5.70 -2.49 -4.18
N THR A 142 4.74 -1.66 -3.78
CA THR A 142 4.75 -0.90 -2.51
C THR A 142 3.93 -1.58 -1.40
N MET A 143 3.17 -2.62 -1.71
CA MET A 143 2.46 -3.50 -0.75
C MET A 143 3.39 -4.45 0.01
N VAL A 144 4.67 -4.08 0.20
CA VAL A 144 5.70 -4.93 0.82
C VAL A 144 5.24 -5.54 2.16
N PRO A 145 4.59 -4.80 3.08
CA PRO A 145 4.13 -5.39 4.34
C PRO A 145 3.04 -6.45 4.12
N TYR A 146 2.09 -6.20 3.22
CA TYR A 146 1.04 -7.16 2.87
C TYR A 146 1.59 -8.43 2.21
N LEU A 147 2.51 -8.28 1.25
CA LEU A 147 3.14 -9.41 0.58
C LEU A 147 4.02 -10.23 1.55
N ALA A 148 4.73 -9.55 2.45
CA ALA A 148 5.46 -10.22 3.54
C ALA A 148 4.52 -11.00 4.45
N ALA A 149 3.36 -10.43 4.81
CA ALA A 149 2.33 -11.11 5.59
C ALA A 149 1.82 -12.38 4.88
N ILE A 150 1.55 -12.32 3.58
CA ILE A 150 1.16 -13.49 2.77
C ILE A 150 2.28 -14.54 2.74
N GLY A 151 3.54 -14.11 2.54
CA GLY A 151 4.69 -15.02 2.54
C GLY A 151 4.96 -15.68 3.89
N LEU A 152 4.64 -15.03 5.00
CA LEU A 152 4.68 -15.63 6.34
C LEU A 152 3.53 -16.63 6.54
N LEU A 153 2.32 -16.29 6.05
CA LEU A 153 1.16 -17.16 6.11
C LEU A 153 1.33 -18.42 5.25
N SER A 154 1.97 -18.31 4.08
CA SER A 154 2.22 -19.46 3.20
C SER A 154 3.23 -20.46 3.77
N LYS A 155 4.16 -20.00 4.62
CA LYS A 155 5.11 -20.85 5.36
C LYS A 155 4.54 -21.41 6.66
N SER A 156 3.35 -20.98 7.06
CA SER A 156 2.70 -21.46 8.29
C SER A 156 1.94 -22.76 8.05
N SER A 157 1.73 -23.55 9.10
CA SER A 157 0.94 -24.79 9.04
C SER A 157 -0.58 -24.55 9.06
N LEU A 158 -1.03 -23.36 8.66
CA LEU A 158 -2.44 -22.97 8.70
C LEU A 158 -3.21 -23.54 7.51
N ALA A 159 -4.40 -24.06 7.76
CA ALA A 159 -5.31 -24.44 6.71
C ALA A 159 -5.85 -23.19 5.98
N PHE A 160 -6.23 -23.33 4.72
CA PHE A 160 -6.73 -22.22 3.90
C PHE A 160 -7.88 -21.40 4.54
N PRO A 161 -8.85 -21.99 5.25
CA PRO A 161 -9.87 -21.21 5.98
C PRO A 161 -9.28 -20.34 7.10
N GLN A 162 -8.23 -20.80 7.77
CA GLN A 162 -7.54 -20.05 8.82
C GLN A 162 -6.74 -18.89 8.21
N ILE A 163 -6.05 -19.12 7.09
CA ILE A 163 -5.37 -18.06 6.32
C ILE A 163 -6.39 -16.98 5.93
N THR A 164 -7.54 -17.39 5.39
CA THR A 164 -8.63 -16.49 5.02
C THR A 164 -9.10 -15.65 6.21
N LEU A 165 -9.34 -16.28 7.37
CA LEU A 165 -9.74 -15.56 8.58
C LEU A 165 -8.67 -14.55 9.04
N VAL A 166 -7.40 -14.93 9.01
CA VAL A 166 -6.29 -14.06 9.39
C VAL A 166 -6.15 -12.88 8.42
N LEU A 167 -6.30 -13.10 7.11
CA LEU A 167 -6.30 -12.03 6.10
C LEU A 167 -7.46 -11.05 6.30
N ALA A 168 -8.65 -11.54 6.68
CA ALA A 168 -9.77 -10.68 7.04
C ALA A 168 -9.43 -9.81 8.26
N GLY A 169 -8.86 -10.42 9.31
CA GLY A 169 -8.37 -9.70 10.49
C GLY A 169 -7.31 -8.65 10.16
N TYR A 170 -6.35 -8.99 9.31
CA TYR A 170 -5.33 -8.06 8.81
C TYR A 170 -5.97 -6.85 8.14
N CYS A 171 -6.90 -7.06 7.20
CA CYS A 171 -7.57 -5.99 6.48
C CYS A 171 -8.40 -5.08 7.42
N LEU A 172 -9.00 -5.65 8.47
CA LEU A 172 -9.71 -4.89 9.49
C LEU A 172 -8.76 -4.01 10.31
N VAL A 173 -7.63 -4.56 10.77
CA VAL A 173 -6.60 -3.79 11.48
C VAL A 173 -6.06 -2.66 10.60
N MET A 174 -5.86 -2.94 9.31
CA MET A 174 -5.38 -1.96 8.33
C MET A 174 -6.31 -0.74 8.18
N ILE A 175 -7.64 -0.93 8.17
CA ILE A 175 -8.59 0.20 8.02
C ILE A 175 -9.00 0.84 9.35
N LEU A 176 -8.68 0.21 10.48
CA LEU A 176 -9.12 0.62 11.81
C LEU A 176 -8.72 2.06 12.16
N PRO A 177 -7.49 2.55 11.88
CA PRO A 177 -7.12 3.93 12.18
C PRO A 177 -7.98 4.96 11.44
N ALA A 178 -8.30 4.71 10.17
CA ALA A 178 -9.14 5.60 9.37
C ALA A 178 -10.60 5.61 9.89
N LEU A 179 -11.11 4.45 10.32
CA LEU A 179 -12.43 4.35 10.97
C LEU A 179 -12.45 5.09 12.31
N ALA A 180 -11.40 4.96 13.12
CA ALA A 180 -11.27 5.68 14.39
C ALA A 180 -11.25 7.20 14.18
N LEU A 181 -10.50 7.69 13.18
CA LEU A 181 -10.51 9.10 12.79
C LEU A 181 -11.88 9.57 12.30
N LEU A 182 -12.60 8.76 11.52
CA LEU A 182 -13.95 9.07 11.07
C LEU A 182 -14.92 9.23 12.26
N VAL A 183 -14.93 8.26 13.19
CA VAL A 183 -15.79 8.32 14.38
C VAL A 183 -15.42 9.55 15.21
N GLY A 184 -14.13 9.78 15.46
CA GLY A 184 -13.67 10.97 16.18
C GLY A 184 -14.04 12.27 15.47
N ARG A 185 -14.04 12.31 14.14
CA ARG A 185 -14.45 13.50 13.36
C ARG A 185 -15.95 13.77 13.46
N MET A 186 -16.76 12.73 13.70
CA MET A 186 -18.21 12.83 13.92
C MET A 186 -18.58 13.23 15.35
N THR A 187 -17.86 12.72 16.36
CA THR A 187 -18.19 12.94 17.78
C THR A 187 -17.42 14.09 18.43
N ALA A 188 -16.19 14.34 17.98
CA ALA A 188 -15.23 15.23 18.63
C ALA A 188 -14.50 16.12 17.61
N ARG A 189 -15.24 16.70 16.65
CA ARG A 189 -14.70 17.53 15.56
C ARG A 189 -13.60 18.50 15.99
N LYS A 190 -13.85 19.29 17.04
CA LYS A 190 -12.93 20.33 17.54
C LYS A 190 -11.54 19.79 17.91
N TYR A 191 -11.46 18.52 18.34
CA TYR A 191 -10.20 17.88 18.75
C TYR A 191 -9.52 17.12 17.62
N VAL A 192 -10.30 16.57 16.68
CA VAL A 192 -9.77 15.74 15.59
C VAL A 192 -9.33 16.57 14.38
N GLU A 193 -9.95 17.72 14.12
CA GLU A 193 -9.61 18.58 12.98
C GLU A 193 -8.13 19.06 13.00
N PRO A 194 -7.56 19.50 14.15
CA PRO A 194 -6.13 19.81 14.24
C PRO A 194 -5.21 18.59 14.07
N VAL A 195 -5.67 17.39 14.46
CA VAL A 195 -4.92 16.15 14.30
C VAL A 195 -4.87 15.74 12.83
N LEU A 196 -6.01 15.83 12.12
CA LEU A 196 -6.09 15.57 10.68
C LEU A 196 -5.16 16.51 9.89
N GLU A 197 -5.12 17.79 10.25
CA GLU A 197 -4.21 18.77 9.64
C GLU A 197 -2.75 18.42 9.89
N LYS A 198 -2.38 18.05 11.12
CA LYS A 198 -1.02 17.61 11.46
C LYS A 198 -0.62 16.36 10.68
N ILE A 199 -1.49 15.36 10.63
CA ILE A 199 -1.26 14.13 9.86
C ILE A 199 -1.06 14.47 8.39
N ASN A 200 -1.92 15.30 7.81
CA ASN A 200 -1.80 15.72 6.43
C ASN A 200 -0.48 16.45 6.15
N GLN A 201 -0.11 17.43 6.98
CA GLN A 201 1.14 18.16 6.82
C GLN A 201 2.36 17.25 6.99
N TRP A 202 2.32 16.33 7.98
CA TRP A 202 3.37 15.35 8.19
C TRP A 202 3.51 14.42 6.99
N MET A 203 2.40 13.88 6.48
CA MET A 203 2.42 13.01 5.31
C MET A 203 2.94 13.73 4.09
N VAL A 204 2.46 14.95 3.78
CA VAL A 204 2.97 15.72 2.63
C VAL A 204 4.47 16.00 2.72
N ARG A 205 4.99 16.29 3.92
CA ARG A 205 6.42 16.57 4.14
C ARG A 205 7.31 15.33 4.05
N ASN A 206 6.87 14.21 4.62
CA ASN A 206 7.68 12.99 4.73
C ASN A 206 7.44 12.00 3.57
N ALA A 207 6.33 12.15 2.85
CA ALA A 207 5.90 11.28 1.75
C ALA A 207 7.01 10.99 0.74
N ALA A 208 7.61 12.05 0.20
CA ALA A 208 8.62 11.93 -0.85
C ALA A 208 9.90 11.26 -0.32
N GLU A 209 10.32 11.61 0.90
CA GLU A 209 11.54 11.09 1.51
C GLU A 209 11.37 9.62 1.94
N THR A 210 10.28 9.27 2.63
CA THR A 210 9.99 7.90 3.05
C THR A 210 9.81 6.97 1.84
N THR A 211 9.09 7.42 0.80
CA THR A 211 8.90 6.63 -0.43
C THR A 211 10.25 6.43 -1.14
N ALA A 212 11.07 7.47 -1.24
CA ALA A 212 12.40 7.37 -1.84
C ALA A 212 13.33 6.41 -1.08
N TRP A 213 13.29 6.43 0.25
CA TRP A 213 14.03 5.50 1.09
C TRP A 213 13.55 4.05 0.95
N ILE A 214 12.23 3.81 0.98
CA ILE A 214 11.66 2.47 0.80
C ILE A 214 12.04 1.91 -0.58
N VAL A 215 11.84 2.70 -1.64
CA VAL A 215 12.20 2.30 -3.01
C VAL A 215 13.71 2.04 -3.12
N GLY A 216 14.54 2.86 -2.45
CA GLY A 216 15.99 2.64 -2.38
C GLY A 216 16.36 1.33 -1.69
N ILE A 217 15.76 1.01 -0.54
CA ILE A 217 15.99 -0.24 0.20
C ILE A 217 15.56 -1.45 -0.63
N ILE A 218 14.38 -1.41 -1.26
CA ILE A 218 13.90 -2.47 -2.15
C ILE A 218 14.90 -2.68 -3.30
N GLY A 219 15.34 -1.59 -3.95
CA GLY A 219 16.35 -1.64 -5.00
C GLY A 219 17.64 -2.31 -4.54
N PHE A 220 18.16 -1.94 -3.37
CA PHE A 220 19.35 -2.57 -2.78
C PHE A 220 19.16 -4.07 -2.51
N LEU A 221 18.02 -4.46 -1.93
CA LEU A 221 17.74 -5.88 -1.64
C LEU A 221 17.67 -6.72 -2.91
N LEU A 222 17.03 -6.20 -3.98
CA LEU A 222 16.98 -6.87 -5.27
C LEU A 222 18.37 -7.05 -5.90
N ILE A 223 19.25 -6.03 -5.79
CA ILE A 223 20.64 -6.11 -6.24
C ILE A 223 21.39 -7.20 -5.48
N ARG A 224 21.28 -7.20 -4.15
CA ARG A 224 21.99 -8.15 -3.29
C ARG A 224 21.59 -9.59 -3.64
N ASP A 225 20.30 -9.84 -3.74
CA ASP A 225 19.73 -11.16 -4.03
C ASP A 225 20.15 -11.65 -5.44
N ALA A 226 20.02 -10.81 -6.46
CA ALA A 226 20.43 -11.16 -7.82
C ALA A 226 21.95 -11.41 -7.91
N THR A 227 22.75 -10.64 -7.18
CA THR A 227 24.22 -10.79 -7.16
C THR A 227 24.62 -12.14 -6.56
N SER A 228 23.97 -12.57 -5.47
CA SER A 228 24.26 -13.87 -4.85
C SER A 228 23.89 -15.10 -5.68
N HIS A 229 23.06 -14.93 -6.72
CA HIS A 229 22.69 -16.01 -7.64
C HIS A 229 23.48 -15.96 -8.97
N LEU A 230 24.01 -14.79 -9.36
CA LEU A 230 24.78 -14.61 -10.60
C LEU A 230 26.29 -14.84 -10.46
N PHE A 231 26.85 -14.61 -9.26
CA PHE A 231 28.28 -14.64 -8.97
C PHE A 231 28.56 -15.46 -7.72
#